data_AF-V9H2T9-F1
#
_entry.id   AF-V9H2T9-F1
#
_cell.length_a   1.000
_cell.length_b   1.000
_cell.length_c   1.000
_cell.angle_alpha   90.00
_cell.angle_beta   90.00
_cell.angle_gamma   90.00
#
_symmetry.space_group_name_H-M   'P 1'
#
loop_
_entity.id
_entity.type
_entity.pdbx_description
1 polymer ?
#
loop_
_entity_poly.entity_id
_entity_poly.type
_entity_poly.pdbx_seq_one_letter_code
_entity_poly.pdbx_strand_id
1 'polypeptide(L)'
;MGLEPIKTKSLTQITKESILKYIRTLNLDVNNKLPSEENLSKDLGVSRITVRSALNELATEGVIFRRQGKGTFINVEAIKLNTKLNPINEFGEIIRKSGYKSKIQNISHEFINADLSLSNILRIEEGSDVLILKKTFFADNNACVYCIDYLPLSILGYDNDFVSDLLKYNDSLYKFLLEKNNIKIYWDKVTISTTNNSKEKELTEIFNCKDDIKSFLILKGVNYDDNDTPIYLTYEYIDTKIISFNLIRQRVY
;
A
#
# COMPACT_ATOMS: atom_id res chain seq x y z
N MET A 1 25.99 1.76 -24.22
CA MET A 1 26.41 2.77 -23.23
C MET A 1 25.18 3.08 -22.39
N GLY A 2 25.07 2.48 -21.21
CA GLY A 2 23.92 2.66 -20.32
C GLY A 2 24.12 3.85 -19.39
N LEU A 3 23.05 4.57 -19.08
CA LEU A 3 23.06 5.59 -18.05
C LEU A 3 23.26 4.91 -16.70
N GLU A 4 24.22 5.36 -15.90
CA GLU A 4 24.36 4.90 -14.53
C GLU A 4 23.29 5.54 -13.63
N PRO A 5 22.69 4.79 -12.70
CA PRO A 5 21.65 5.30 -11.84
C PRO A 5 22.19 6.24 -10.76
N ILE A 6 21.51 7.37 -10.57
CA ILE A 6 21.75 8.27 -9.44
C ILE A 6 21.21 7.58 -8.18
N LYS A 7 22.10 7.11 -7.31
CA LYS A 7 21.77 6.33 -6.10
C LYS A 7 21.39 7.16 -4.87
N THR A 8 21.31 8.49 -4.99
CA THR A 8 21.04 9.40 -3.87
C THR A 8 19.65 10.02 -3.96
N LYS A 9 18.96 10.19 -2.83
CA LYS A 9 17.72 10.99 -2.78
C LYS A 9 17.99 12.37 -3.40
N SER A 10 17.13 12.78 -4.34
CA SER A 10 17.23 14.10 -4.95
C SER A 10 17.02 15.19 -3.89
N LEU A 11 17.64 16.36 -4.10
CA LEU A 11 17.42 17.51 -3.22
C LEU A 11 15.93 17.90 -3.16
N THR A 12 15.19 17.69 -4.25
CA THR A 12 13.72 17.85 -4.31
C THR A 12 13.01 16.91 -3.33
N GLN A 13 13.38 15.62 -3.30
CA GLN A 13 12.79 14.64 -2.39
C GLN A 13 13.09 14.99 -0.91
N ILE A 14 14.31 15.40 -0.60
CA ILE A 14 14.70 15.85 0.75
C ILE A 14 13.92 17.11 1.16
N THR A 15 13.75 18.05 0.23
CA THR A 15 12.98 19.29 0.42
C THR A 15 11.51 18.97 0.71
N LYS A 16 10.90 18.06 -0.07
CA LYS A 16 9.53 17.59 0.11
C LYS A 16 9.32 16.93 1.48
N GLU A 17 10.22 16.04 1.88
CA GLU A 17 10.18 15.39 3.21
C GLU A 17 10.27 16.41 4.35
N SER A 18 11.10 17.44 4.18
CA SER A 18 11.24 18.54 5.15
C SER A 18 9.97 19.39 5.24
N ILE A 19 9.34 19.73 4.10
CA ILE A 19 8.07 20.45 4.07
C ILE A 19 6.95 19.62 4.71
N LEU A 20 6.89 18.31 4.44
CA LEU A 20 5.93 17.41 5.10
C LEU A 20 6.13 17.36 6.61
N LYS A 21 7.38 17.30 7.07
CA LYS A 21 7.69 17.33 8.50
C LYS A 21 7.24 18.65 9.13
N TYR A 22 7.50 19.78 8.47
CA TYR A 22 7.02 21.09 8.91
C TYR A 22 5.49 21.13 9.00
N ILE A 23 4.77 20.68 7.98
CA ILE A 23 3.30 20.63 7.97
C ILE A 23 2.75 19.87 9.18
N ARG A 24 3.37 18.74 9.55
CA ARG A 24 2.94 17.91 10.70
C ARG A 24 3.12 18.59 12.06
N THR A 25 3.95 19.64 12.14
CA THR A 25 4.13 20.42 13.38
C THR A 25 3.13 21.56 13.54
N LEU A 26 2.40 21.90 12.47
CA LEU A 26 1.48 23.03 12.48
C LEU A 26 0.16 22.68 13.15
N ASN A 27 -0.39 23.65 13.89
CA ASN A 27 -1.79 23.61 14.31
C ASN A 27 -2.69 24.05 13.14
N LEU A 28 -3.13 23.06 12.36
CA LEU A 28 -3.91 23.28 11.13
C LEU A 28 -5.34 23.79 11.37
N ASP A 29 -5.84 23.74 12.62
CA ASP A 29 -7.15 24.29 12.97
C ASP A 29 -7.11 25.83 13.06
N VAL A 30 -5.91 26.43 13.18
CA VAL A 30 -5.71 27.88 13.27
C VAL A 30 -5.34 28.49 11.90
N ASN A 31 -4.41 27.87 11.18
CA ASN A 31 -3.98 28.34 9.86
C ASN A 31 -3.41 27.18 9.04
N ASN A 32 -3.93 27.00 7.82
CA ASN A 32 -3.46 25.99 6.89
C ASN A 32 -2.67 26.57 5.70
N LYS A 33 -2.38 27.88 5.68
CA LYS A 33 -1.60 28.51 4.61
C LYS A 33 -0.10 28.24 4.82
N LEU A 34 0.57 27.72 3.79
CA LEU A 34 2.03 27.57 3.78
C LEU A 34 2.74 28.92 3.59
N PRO A 35 3.98 29.06 4.09
CA PRO A 35 4.84 30.17 3.71
C PRO A 35 5.04 30.23 2.19
N SER A 36 5.43 31.41 1.68
CA SER A 36 5.72 31.59 0.26
C SER A 36 6.89 30.71 -0.19
N GLU A 37 6.98 30.41 -1.49
CA GLU A 37 8.11 29.66 -2.05
C GLU A 37 9.46 30.33 -1.73
N GLU A 38 9.46 31.66 -1.64
CA GLU A 38 10.61 32.46 -1.23
C GLU A 38 11.02 32.24 0.23
N ASN A 39 10.07 32.28 1.16
CA ASN A 39 10.36 32.04 2.57
C ASN A 39 10.81 30.60 2.79
N LEU A 40 10.12 29.62 2.19
CA LEU A 40 10.52 28.22 2.25
C LEU A 40 11.93 27.99 1.69
N SER A 41 12.28 28.66 0.59
CA SER A 41 13.62 28.59 0.00
C SER A 41 14.68 29.12 0.95
N LYS A 42 14.41 30.25 1.62
CA LYS A 42 15.30 30.85 2.62
C LYS A 42 15.45 29.97 3.85
N ASP A 43 14.35 29.47 4.40
CA ASP A 43 14.34 28.68 5.64
C ASP A 43 14.98 27.30 5.46
N LEU A 44 14.79 26.68 4.28
CA LEU A 44 15.35 25.35 3.97
C LEU A 44 16.75 25.42 3.34
N GLY A 45 17.24 26.60 2.97
CA GLY A 45 18.55 26.77 2.34
C GLY A 45 18.66 26.13 0.95
N VAL A 46 17.55 26.00 0.22
CA VAL A 46 17.50 25.40 -1.12
C VAL A 46 16.96 26.40 -2.14
N SER A 47 17.21 26.17 -3.44
CA SER A 47 16.74 27.08 -4.49
C SER A 47 15.21 27.14 -4.57
N ARG A 48 14.66 28.27 -5.03
CA ARG A 48 13.20 28.40 -5.30
C ARG A 48 12.69 27.34 -6.29
N ILE A 49 13.51 26.94 -7.26
CA ILE A 49 13.16 25.88 -8.23
C ILE A 49 12.95 24.56 -7.50
N THR A 50 13.84 24.20 -6.58
CA THR A 50 13.75 22.99 -5.77
C THR A 50 12.49 22.98 -4.89
N VAL A 51 12.21 24.09 -4.19
CA VAL A 51 10.98 24.24 -3.41
C VAL A 51 9.75 24.11 -4.30
N ARG A 52 9.73 24.77 -5.44
CA ARG A 52 8.61 24.72 -6.38
C ARG A 52 8.35 23.30 -6.89
N SER A 53 9.40 22.55 -7.23
CA SER A 53 9.28 21.15 -7.63
C SER A 53 8.72 20.28 -6.49
N ALA A 54 9.24 20.43 -5.26
CA ALA A 54 8.73 19.71 -4.10
C ALA A 54 7.24 20.03 -3.82
N LEU A 55 6.85 21.31 -3.91
CA LEU A 55 5.45 21.72 -3.76
C LEU A 55 4.56 21.23 -4.91
N ASN A 56 5.09 21.08 -6.13
CA ASN A 56 4.33 20.49 -7.23
C ASN A 56 4.05 19.01 -6.96
N GLU A 57 5.04 18.25 -6.49
CA GLU A 57 4.81 16.85 -6.09
C GLU A 57 3.77 16.74 -4.97
N LEU A 58 3.88 17.58 -3.93
CA LEU A 58 2.89 17.60 -2.85
C LEU A 58 1.49 17.99 -3.32
N ALA A 59 1.38 18.85 -4.34
CA ALA A 59 0.11 19.20 -4.95
C ALA A 59 -0.47 18.02 -5.75
N THR A 60 0.36 17.32 -6.53
CA THR A 60 -0.02 16.09 -7.25
C THR A 60 -0.49 15.00 -6.28
N GLU A 61 0.13 14.88 -5.11
CA GLU A 61 -0.27 13.96 -4.04
C GLU A 61 -1.52 14.43 -3.25
N GLY A 62 -2.08 15.59 -3.59
CA GLY A 62 -3.24 16.17 -2.93
C GLY A 62 -2.98 16.69 -1.51
N VAL A 63 -1.72 16.74 -1.06
CA VAL A 63 -1.33 17.22 0.28
C VAL A 63 -1.53 18.72 0.41
N ILE A 64 -1.35 19.44 -0.68
CA ILE A 64 -1.54 20.90 -0.75
C ILE A 64 -2.35 21.26 -1.99
N PHE A 65 -2.95 22.45 -1.98
CA PHE A 65 -3.57 23.03 -3.16
C PHE A 65 -3.12 24.48 -3.32
N ARG A 66 -2.92 24.90 -4.57
CA ARG A 66 -2.57 26.27 -4.91
C ARG A 66 -3.85 27.05 -5.23
N ARG A 67 -4.01 28.23 -4.62
CA ARG A 67 -5.06 29.18 -4.97
C ARG A 67 -4.39 30.39 -5.61
N GLN A 68 -4.67 30.63 -6.89
CA GLN A 68 -4.09 31.74 -7.64
C GLN A 68 -4.28 33.07 -6.90
N GLY A 69 -3.20 33.84 -6.75
CA GLY A 69 -3.18 35.11 -6.02
C GLY A 69 -3.34 35.02 -4.50
N LYS A 70 -3.70 33.86 -3.95
CA LYS A 70 -3.96 33.68 -2.50
C LYS A 70 -2.87 32.89 -1.78
N GLY A 71 -2.12 32.07 -2.51
CA GLY A 71 -0.99 31.29 -2.02
C GLY A 71 -1.26 29.78 -2.00
N THR A 72 -0.41 29.05 -1.28
CA THR A 72 -0.45 27.59 -1.16
C THR A 72 -1.06 27.22 0.19
N PHE A 73 -1.98 26.28 0.19
CA PHE A 73 -2.72 25.87 1.39
C PHE A 73 -2.63 24.36 1.56
N ILE A 74 -2.57 23.93 2.81
CA ILE A 74 -2.52 22.54 3.22
C ILE A 74 -3.92 21.97 3.15
N ASN A 75 -4.03 20.80 2.53
CA ASN A 75 -5.22 20.00 2.55
C ASN A 75 -5.32 19.29 3.90
N VAL A 76 -6.02 19.91 4.84
CA VAL A 76 -6.15 19.43 6.22
C VAL A 76 -6.72 18.01 6.26
N GLU A 77 -7.69 17.71 5.39
CA GLU A 77 -8.22 16.35 5.24
C GLU A 77 -7.12 15.38 4.79
N ALA A 78 -6.31 15.73 3.78
CA ALA A 78 -5.23 14.85 3.31
C ALA A 78 -4.15 14.56 4.36
N ILE A 79 -3.98 15.45 5.34
CA ILE A 79 -3.10 15.24 6.49
C ILE A 79 -3.75 14.36 7.56
N LYS A 80 -5.06 14.53 7.78
CA LYS A 80 -5.85 13.74 8.75
C LYS A 80 -6.18 12.34 8.26
N LEU A 81 -6.15 12.09 6.95
CA LEU A 81 -6.36 10.76 6.39
C LEU A 81 -5.21 9.81 6.76
N ASN A 82 -5.48 8.95 7.76
CA ASN A 82 -4.61 7.86 8.16
C ASN A 82 -4.53 6.72 7.13
N THR A 83 -5.47 6.69 6.17
CA THR A 83 -5.65 5.64 5.17
C THR A 83 -5.83 6.23 3.77
N LYS A 84 -4.72 6.62 3.15
CA LYS A 84 -4.74 6.89 1.70
C LYS A 84 -4.92 5.55 0.97
N LEU A 85 -5.70 5.54 -0.12
CA LEU A 85 -5.64 4.53 -1.19
C LEU A 85 -4.27 4.61 -1.89
N ASN A 86 -3.20 4.41 -1.13
CA ASN A 86 -1.84 4.27 -1.63
C ASN A 86 -1.38 2.87 -1.18
N PRO A 87 -1.37 1.89 -2.10
CA PRO A 87 -1.38 0.46 -1.78
C PRO A 87 -0.07 -0.09 -1.20
N ILE A 88 0.99 0.71 -1.07
CA ILE A 88 2.25 0.27 -0.44
C ILE A 88 2.18 0.33 1.10
N ASN A 89 1.11 0.88 1.68
CA ASN A 89 0.94 0.87 3.13
C ASN A 89 0.61 -0.54 3.63
N GLU A 90 1.44 -1.07 4.52
CA GLU A 90 1.16 -2.33 5.19
C GLU A 90 -0.13 -2.24 6.02
N PHE A 91 -1.04 -3.21 5.88
CA PHE A 91 -2.27 -3.27 6.69
C PHE A 91 -1.98 -3.14 8.18
N GLY A 92 -0.85 -3.67 8.65
CA GLY A 92 -0.44 -3.52 10.03
C GLY A 92 -0.28 -2.06 10.46
N GLU A 93 0.28 -1.20 9.61
CA GLU A 93 0.35 0.24 9.88
C GLU A 93 -1.01 0.91 9.82
N ILE A 94 -1.83 0.55 8.82
CA ILE A 94 -3.18 1.08 8.67
C ILE A 94 -4.01 0.81 9.93
N ILE A 95 -3.97 -0.43 10.44
CA ILE A 95 -4.67 -0.84 11.66
C ILE A 95 -4.17 -0.05 12.87
N ARG A 96 -2.84 0.09 13.02
CA ARG A 96 -2.25 0.87 14.12
C ARG A 96 -2.63 2.35 14.06
N LYS A 97 -2.60 2.97 12.87
CA LYS A 97 -3.00 4.38 12.66
C LYS A 97 -4.50 4.59 12.91
N SER A 98 -5.31 3.56 12.74
CA SER A 98 -6.74 3.57 13.10
C SER A 98 -6.99 3.39 14.61
N GLY A 99 -5.95 3.26 15.44
CA GLY A 99 -6.06 3.21 16.90
C GLY A 99 -6.10 1.80 17.50
N TYR A 100 -5.92 0.75 16.69
CA TYR A 100 -5.98 -0.65 17.13
C TYR A 100 -4.61 -1.28 17.29
N LYS A 101 -4.50 -2.35 18.09
CA LYS A 101 -3.33 -3.24 18.04
C LYS A 101 -3.42 -4.13 16.80
N SER A 102 -2.35 -4.17 16.00
CA SER A 102 -2.29 -5.04 14.84
C SER A 102 -1.65 -6.38 15.20
N LYS A 103 -2.28 -7.47 14.76
CA LYS A 103 -1.74 -8.83 14.78
C LYS A 103 -1.96 -9.48 13.41
N ILE A 104 -1.00 -10.29 12.96
CA ILE A 104 -1.13 -11.11 11.76
C ILE A 104 -1.17 -12.58 12.18
N GLN A 105 -1.93 -13.40 11.47
CA GLN A 105 -1.96 -14.84 11.66
C GLN A 105 -2.01 -15.56 10.31
N ASN A 106 -1.12 -16.54 10.12
CA ASN A 106 -1.21 -17.50 9.03
C ASN A 106 -2.39 -18.46 9.31
N ILE A 107 -3.28 -18.62 8.32
CA ILE A 107 -4.48 -19.45 8.42
C ILE A 107 -4.21 -20.83 7.82
N SER A 108 -3.75 -20.85 6.56
CA SER A 108 -3.45 -22.08 5.84
C SER A 108 -2.54 -21.80 4.65
N HIS A 109 -2.03 -22.86 4.06
CA HIS A 109 -1.32 -22.83 2.79
C HIS A 109 -1.63 -24.09 2.00
N GLU A 110 -1.53 -24.00 0.68
CA GLU A 110 -1.72 -25.13 -0.24
C GLU A 110 -0.82 -24.95 -1.46
N PHE A 111 -0.41 -26.06 -2.07
CA PHE A 111 0.29 -26.06 -3.35
C PHE A 111 -0.69 -26.46 -4.44
N ILE A 112 -0.72 -25.68 -5.51
CA ILE A 112 -1.51 -25.97 -6.71
C ILE A 112 -0.62 -25.88 -7.94
N ASN A 113 -1.07 -26.49 -9.03
CA ASN A 113 -0.51 -26.24 -10.35
C ASN A 113 -1.29 -25.12 -11.04
N ALA A 114 -0.58 -24.17 -11.65
CA ALA A 114 -1.19 -23.02 -12.30
C ALA A 114 -2.07 -23.46 -13.49
N ASP A 115 -3.34 -23.09 -13.46
CA ASP A 115 -4.21 -23.21 -14.62
C ASP A 115 -3.90 -22.13 -15.68
N LEU A 116 -4.56 -22.21 -16.83
CA LEU A 116 -4.39 -21.24 -17.92
C LEU A 116 -4.71 -19.80 -17.50
N SER A 117 -5.62 -19.58 -16.55
CA SER A 117 -5.97 -18.22 -16.11
C SER A 117 -4.86 -17.62 -15.27
N LEU A 118 -4.39 -18.37 -14.27
CA LEU A 118 -3.33 -17.98 -13.36
C LEU A 118 -1.99 -17.86 -14.07
N SER A 119 -1.68 -18.78 -14.98
CA SER A 119 -0.46 -18.75 -15.80
C SER A 119 -0.37 -17.49 -16.65
N ASN A 120 -1.48 -17.09 -17.28
CA ASN A 120 -1.55 -15.84 -18.06
C ASN A 120 -1.41 -14.59 -17.18
N ILE A 121 -2.01 -14.56 -15.98
CA ILE A 121 -1.90 -13.42 -15.06
C ILE A 121 -0.47 -13.24 -14.56
N LEU A 122 0.16 -14.35 -14.15
CA LEU A 122 1.51 -14.37 -13.57
C LEU A 122 2.63 -14.56 -14.61
N ARG A 123 2.29 -14.65 -15.91
CA ARG A 123 3.24 -14.87 -17.01
C ARG A 123 4.21 -16.03 -16.75
N ILE A 124 3.68 -17.12 -16.19
CA ILE A 124 4.39 -18.37 -15.93
C ILE A 124 3.89 -19.47 -16.86
N GLU A 125 4.58 -20.60 -16.91
CA GLU A 125 4.13 -21.76 -17.67
C GLU A 125 2.88 -22.38 -17.00
N GLU A 126 1.92 -22.82 -17.81
CA GLU A 126 0.79 -23.63 -17.33
C GLU A 126 1.33 -24.91 -16.66
N GLY A 127 0.75 -25.27 -15.51
CA GLY A 127 1.23 -26.38 -14.69
C GLY A 127 2.30 -26.01 -13.67
N SER A 128 2.88 -24.80 -13.72
CA SER A 128 3.89 -24.34 -12.73
C SER A 128 3.37 -24.43 -11.30
N ASP A 129 4.23 -24.80 -10.35
CA ASP A 129 3.87 -24.84 -8.94
C ASP A 129 3.64 -23.44 -8.37
N VAL A 130 2.49 -23.27 -7.71
CA VAL A 130 2.09 -22.04 -7.03
C VAL A 130 1.71 -22.37 -5.59
N LEU A 131 2.33 -21.66 -4.64
CA LEU A 131 1.93 -21.66 -3.25
C LEU A 131 0.79 -20.66 -3.05
N ILE A 132 -0.34 -21.12 -2.53
CA ILE A 132 -1.39 -20.25 -2.02
C ILE A 132 -1.14 -20.06 -0.52
N LEU A 133 -1.06 -18.82 -0.09
CA LEU A 133 -0.89 -18.45 1.32
C LEU A 133 -2.09 -17.64 1.80
N LYS A 134 -2.72 -18.10 2.87
CA LYS A 134 -3.90 -17.47 3.46
C LYS A 134 -3.54 -16.85 4.80
N LYS A 135 -3.79 -15.55 4.97
CA LYS A 135 -3.43 -14.76 6.14
C LYS A 135 -4.58 -13.89 6.61
N THR A 136 -4.66 -13.64 7.91
CA THR A 136 -5.63 -12.70 8.48
C THR A 136 -4.91 -11.66 9.32
N PHE A 137 -5.28 -10.39 9.10
CA PHE A 137 -4.92 -9.28 9.97
C PHE A 137 -6.05 -8.98 10.95
N PHE A 138 -5.68 -8.70 12.19
CA PHE A 138 -6.58 -8.41 13.28
C PHE A 138 -6.37 -6.97 13.77
N ALA A 139 -7.48 -6.29 14.02
CA ALA A 139 -7.58 -5.07 14.79
C ALA A 139 -8.04 -5.43 16.20
N ASP A 140 -7.11 -5.36 17.16
CA ASP A 140 -7.20 -6.01 18.46
C ASP A 140 -7.49 -7.51 18.33
N ASN A 141 -8.71 -7.94 18.64
CA ASN A 141 -9.16 -9.33 18.56
C ASN A 141 -10.11 -9.59 17.38
N ASN A 142 -10.40 -8.58 16.56
CA ASN A 142 -11.34 -8.69 15.45
C ASN A 142 -10.61 -8.83 14.12
N ALA A 143 -10.91 -9.87 13.34
CA ALA A 143 -10.41 -10.00 11.98
C ALA A 143 -10.91 -8.82 11.13
N CYS A 144 -9.99 -8.15 10.43
CA CYS A 144 -10.32 -6.96 9.64
C CYS A 144 -9.84 -7.06 8.18
N VAL A 145 -8.83 -7.89 7.90
CA VAL A 145 -8.39 -8.19 6.53
C VAL A 145 -8.09 -9.67 6.41
N TYR A 146 -8.55 -10.29 5.33
CA TYR A 146 -8.19 -11.65 4.94
C TYR A 146 -7.51 -11.61 3.57
N CYS A 147 -6.31 -12.16 3.48
CA CYS A 147 -5.47 -12.13 2.30
C CYS A 147 -5.30 -13.55 1.75
N ILE A 148 -5.39 -13.69 0.43
CA ILE A 148 -5.04 -14.89 -0.32
C ILE A 148 -3.98 -14.52 -1.34
N ASP A 149 -2.75 -14.96 -1.11
CA ASP A 149 -1.60 -14.68 -1.97
C ASP A 149 -1.25 -15.91 -2.81
N TYR A 150 -1.16 -15.73 -4.13
CA TYR A 150 -0.75 -16.75 -5.09
C TYR A 150 0.70 -16.48 -5.51
N LEU A 151 1.59 -17.37 -5.05
CA LEU A 151 3.04 -17.21 -5.06
C LEU A 151 3.69 -18.24 -6.01
N PRO A 152 4.05 -17.86 -7.25
CA PRO A 152 4.69 -18.75 -8.19
C PRO A 152 6.12 -19.09 -7.74
N LEU A 153 6.37 -20.37 -7.46
CA LEU A 153 7.65 -20.82 -6.89
C LEU A 153 8.82 -20.68 -7.87
N SER A 154 8.52 -20.73 -9.18
CA SER A 154 9.50 -20.49 -10.25
C SER A 154 10.08 -19.08 -10.25
N ILE A 155 9.31 -18.08 -9.79
CA ILE A 155 9.75 -16.68 -9.73
C ILE A 155 10.46 -16.40 -8.41
N LEU A 156 9.92 -16.90 -7.29
CA LEU A 156 10.39 -16.55 -5.96
C LEU A 156 11.71 -17.22 -5.57
N GLY A 157 12.10 -18.27 -6.31
CA GLY A 157 13.25 -19.10 -5.98
C GLY A 157 12.97 -19.89 -4.71
N TYR A 158 12.55 -21.14 -4.85
CA TYR A 158 12.35 -22.00 -3.69
C TYR A 158 13.66 -22.71 -3.35
N ASP A 159 14.14 -22.49 -2.12
CA ASP A 159 14.91 -23.51 -1.41
C ASP A 159 13.96 -24.24 -0.45
N ASN A 160 14.46 -25.29 0.21
CA ASN A 160 13.63 -26.08 1.13
C ASN A 160 13.12 -25.27 2.34
N ASP A 161 13.74 -24.12 2.65
CA ASP A 161 13.45 -23.34 3.85
C ASP A 161 12.50 -22.17 3.58
N PHE A 162 12.40 -21.68 2.34
CA PHE A 162 11.55 -20.55 1.94
C PHE A 162 10.12 -20.63 2.49
N VAL A 163 9.45 -21.76 2.25
CA VAL A 163 8.05 -21.95 2.67
C VAL A 163 7.95 -22.02 4.19
N SER A 164 8.86 -22.74 4.85
CA SER A 164 8.90 -22.83 6.32
C SER A 164 9.10 -21.44 6.95
N ASP A 165 10.00 -20.64 6.40
CA ASP A 165 10.29 -19.29 6.89
C ASP A 165 9.12 -18.34 6.66
N LEU A 166 8.50 -18.40 5.48
CA LEU A 166 7.32 -17.61 5.14
C LEU A 166 6.15 -17.91 6.09
N LEU A 167 5.93 -19.18 6.43
CA LEU A 167 4.88 -19.61 7.35
C LEU A 167 5.15 -19.23 8.81
N LYS A 168 6.40 -18.96 9.19
CA LYS A 168 6.77 -18.47 10.52
C LYS A 168 6.85 -16.94 10.59
N TYR A 169 6.80 -16.27 9.44
CA TYR A 169 6.93 -14.83 9.36
C TYR A 169 5.63 -14.13 9.80
N ASN A 170 5.74 -13.28 10.82
CA ASN A 170 4.61 -12.61 11.46
C ASN A 170 4.45 -11.14 11.02
N ASP A 171 4.96 -10.79 9.84
CA ASP A 171 4.80 -9.47 9.22
C ASP A 171 4.28 -9.59 7.78
N SER A 172 4.22 -8.48 7.04
CA SER A 172 3.70 -8.41 5.67
C SER A 172 4.48 -9.31 4.69
N LEU A 173 3.79 -9.87 3.69
CA LEU A 173 4.44 -10.62 2.61
C LEU A 173 5.47 -9.74 1.87
N TYR A 174 5.15 -8.46 1.68
CA TYR A 174 6.04 -7.47 1.07
C TYR A 174 7.39 -7.39 1.80
N LYS A 175 7.39 -7.26 3.14
CA LYS A 175 8.62 -7.26 3.93
C LYS A 175 9.37 -8.57 3.84
N PHE A 176 8.66 -9.69 3.89
CA PHE A 176 9.29 -11.00 3.76
C PHE A 176 10.07 -11.10 2.45
N LEU A 177 9.42 -10.80 1.33
CA LEU A 177 10.04 -10.84 0.00
C LEU A 177 11.26 -9.90 -0.10
N LEU A 178 11.16 -8.70 0.49
CA LEU A 178 12.25 -7.74 0.51
C LEU A 178 13.43 -8.19 1.38
N GLU A 179 13.18 -8.60 2.62
CA GLU A 179 14.20 -8.88 3.63
C GLU A 179 14.86 -10.24 3.45
N LYS A 180 14.09 -11.25 3.01
CA LYS A 180 14.55 -12.64 2.91
C LYS A 180 14.96 -13.05 1.51
N ASN A 181 14.30 -12.51 0.49
CA ASN A 181 14.54 -12.89 -0.90
C ASN A 181 15.13 -11.77 -1.75
N ASN A 182 15.29 -10.56 -1.18
CA ASN A 182 15.72 -9.36 -1.92
C ASN A 182 14.84 -9.08 -3.16
N ILE A 183 13.59 -9.52 -3.12
CA ILE A 183 12.57 -9.28 -4.15
C ILE A 183 11.85 -7.99 -3.79
N LYS A 184 11.93 -7.00 -4.68
CA LYS A 184 11.31 -5.69 -4.52
C LYS A 184 10.08 -5.58 -5.40
N ILE A 185 8.95 -5.25 -4.79
CA ILE A 185 7.75 -4.83 -5.51
C ILE A 185 7.83 -3.33 -5.72
N TYR A 186 7.71 -2.89 -6.98
CA TYR A 186 7.79 -1.50 -7.39
C TYR A 186 6.42 -0.89 -7.62
N TRP A 187 5.49 -1.66 -8.17
CA TRP A 187 4.13 -1.20 -8.42
C TRP A 187 3.15 -2.37 -8.48
N ASP A 188 1.87 -2.08 -8.36
CA ASP A 188 0.80 -3.05 -8.47
C ASP A 188 -0.35 -2.54 -9.36
N LYS A 189 -1.06 -3.48 -9.98
CA LYS A 189 -2.34 -3.21 -10.64
C LYS A 189 -3.46 -3.75 -9.76
N VAL A 190 -4.19 -2.84 -9.12
CA VAL A 190 -5.30 -3.18 -8.23
C VAL A 190 -6.66 -2.97 -8.90
N THR A 191 -7.50 -4.00 -8.88
CA THR A 191 -8.92 -3.91 -9.23
C THR A 191 -9.74 -3.90 -7.95
N ILE A 192 -10.64 -2.92 -7.83
CA ILE A 192 -11.49 -2.75 -6.64
C ILE A 192 -12.90 -3.26 -6.96
N SER A 193 -13.43 -4.14 -6.11
CA SER A 193 -14.80 -4.63 -6.20
C SER A 193 -15.38 -4.92 -4.82
N THR A 194 -16.58 -5.49 -4.75
CA THR A 194 -17.22 -5.88 -3.49
C THR A 194 -17.73 -7.32 -3.55
N THR A 195 -17.76 -7.97 -2.40
CA THR A 195 -18.40 -9.28 -2.21
C THR A 195 -19.11 -9.34 -0.87
N ASN A 196 -19.66 -10.50 -0.54
CA ASN A 196 -20.18 -10.81 0.77
C ASN A 196 -19.90 -12.28 1.14
N ASN A 197 -20.15 -12.63 2.39
CA ASN A 197 -19.96 -13.99 2.91
C ASN A 197 -20.94 -15.03 2.36
N SER A 198 -22.00 -14.64 1.62
CA SER A 198 -22.87 -15.61 0.94
C SER A 198 -22.29 -16.09 -0.39
N LYS A 199 -21.50 -15.26 -1.07
CA LYS A 199 -20.72 -15.63 -2.25
C LYS A 199 -19.41 -16.33 -1.89
N GLU A 200 -18.71 -15.80 -0.88
CA GLU A 200 -17.42 -16.30 -0.42
C GLU A 200 -17.57 -16.90 0.98
N LYS A 201 -17.94 -18.19 1.04
CA LYS A 201 -18.35 -18.84 2.29
C LYS A 201 -17.27 -18.84 3.37
N GLU A 202 -15.99 -18.92 2.97
CA GLU A 202 -14.83 -18.91 3.87
C GLU A 202 -14.81 -17.63 4.74
N LEU A 203 -15.30 -16.49 4.21
CA LEU A 203 -15.36 -15.23 4.95
C LEU A 203 -16.26 -15.31 6.20
N THR A 204 -17.26 -16.19 6.20
CA THR A 204 -18.18 -16.35 7.33
C THR A 204 -17.43 -16.78 8.60
N GLU A 205 -16.52 -17.73 8.47
CA GLU A 205 -15.73 -18.26 9.58
C GLU A 205 -14.61 -17.30 9.96
N ILE A 206 -13.89 -16.76 8.96
CA ILE A 206 -12.76 -15.84 9.17
C ILE A 206 -13.19 -14.57 9.91
N PHE A 207 -14.33 -13.97 9.53
CA PHE A 207 -14.82 -12.72 10.12
C PHE A 207 -15.90 -12.92 11.19
N ASN A 208 -16.18 -14.17 11.58
CA ASN A 208 -17.20 -14.53 12.57
C ASN A 208 -18.56 -13.85 12.32
N CYS A 209 -19.09 -13.95 11.10
CA CYS A 209 -20.35 -13.32 10.69
C CYS A 209 -21.40 -14.34 10.23
N LYS A 210 -21.63 -15.38 11.04
CA LYS A 210 -22.57 -16.48 10.73
C LYS A 210 -24.03 -16.04 10.62
N ASP A 211 -24.41 -15.06 11.42
CA ASP A 211 -25.82 -14.65 11.55
C ASP A 211 -26.20 -13.49 10.61
N ASP A 212 -25.24 -12.92 9.88
CA ASP A 212 -25.43 -11.72 9.05
C ASP A 212 -24.82 -11.89 7.64
N ILE A 213 -25.47 -11.28 6.64
CA ILE A 213 -24.81 -11.04 5.34
C ILE A 213 -23.94 -9.79 5.48
N LYS A 214 -22.63 -10.01 5.55
CA LYS A 214 -21.61 -8.96 5.67
C LYS A 214 -20.96 -8.71 4.32
N SER A 215 -20.90 -7.43 3.92
CA SER A 215 -20.20 -7.00 2.71
C SER A 215 -18.73 -6.73 2.99
N PHE A 216 -17.89 -7.02 2.01
CA PHE A 216 -16.45 -6.80 2.05
C PHE A 216 -16.01 -6.02 0.81
N LEU A 217 -15.03 -5.14 0.99
CA LEU A 217 -14.23 -4.60 -0.11
C LEU A 217 -13.25 -5.67 -0.56
N ILE A 218 -13.08 -5.85 -1.87
CA ILE A 218 -12.03 -6.70 -2.43
C ILE A 218 -11.04 -5.82 -3.18
N LEU A 219 -9.76 -5.99 -2.86
CA LEU A 219 -8.65 -5.52 -3.68
C LEU A 219 -8.02 -6.75 -4.34
N LYS A 220 -8.13 -6.86 -5.66
CA LYS A 220 -7.41 -7.87 -6.45
C LYS A 220 -6.18 -7.21 -7.06
N GLY A 221 -4.99 -7.54 -6.56
CA GLY A 221 -3.73 -6.92 -6.95
C GLY A 221 -2.80 -7.89 -7.68
N VAL A 222 -2.21 -7.46 -8.79
CA VAL A 222 -1.02 -8.12 -9.37
C VAL A 222 0.18 -7.23 -9.08
N ASN A 223 1.21 -7.79 -8.45
CA ASN A 223 2.36 -7.06 -7.92
C ASN A 223 3.58 -7.28 -8.81
N TYR A 224 4.29 -6.20 -9.17
CA TYR A 224 5.34 -6.21 -10.18
C TYR A 224 6.69 -5.73 -9.62
N ASP A 225 7.78 -6.30 -10.14
CA ASP A 225 9.14 -5.82 -9.90
C ASP A 225 9.52 -4.63 -10.83
N ASP A 226 10.80 -4.24 -10.87
CA ASP A 226 11.30 -3.17 -11.74
C ASP A 226 11.41 -3.54 -13.21
N ASN A 227 11.25 -4.82 -13.55
CA ASN A 227 11.26 -5.32 -14.93
C ASN A 227 9.84 -5.61 -15.44
N ASP A 228 8.80 -5.14 -14.72
CA ASP A 228 7.39 -5.41 -15.02
C ASP A 228 7.05 -6.91 -15.02
N THR A 229 7.80 -7.70 -14.24
CA THR A 229 7.53 -9.13 -14.01
C THR A 229 6.47 -9.27 -12.90
N PRO A 230 5.33 -9.93 -13.14
CA PRO A 230 4.34 -10.17 -12.10
C PRO A 230 4.88 -11.20 -11.08
N ILE A 231 5.17 -10.74 -9.88
CA ILE A 231 5.76 -11.55 -8.80
C ILE A 231 4.70 -12.38 -8.09
N TYR A 232 3.55 -11.78 -7.76
CA TYR A 232 2.44 -12.49 -7.13
C TYR A 232 1.10 -11.83 -7.38
N LEU A 233 0.03 -12.63 -7.26
CA LEU A 233 -1.35 -12.20 -7.31
C LEU A 233 -1.91 -12.26 -5.89
N THR A 234 -2.63 -11.23 -5.46
CA THR A 234 -3.26 -11.17 -4.14
C THR A 234 -4.75 -10.82 -4.24
N TYR A 235 -5.53 -11.41 -3.34
CA TYR A 235 -6.90 -11.02 -3.05
C TYR A 235 -6.99 -10.60 -1.59
N GLU A 236 -7.43 -9.37 -1.35
CA GLU A 236 -7.55 -8.80 -0.01
C GLU A 236 -9.01 -8.47 0.26
N TYR A 237 -9.63 -9.23 1.17
CA TYR A 237 -11.00 -9.04 1.62
C TYR A 237 -10.98 -8.20 2.90
N ILE A 238 -11.60 -7.02 2.86
CA ILE A 238 -11.45 -6.02 3.91
C ILE A 238 -12.81 -5.66 4.51
N ASP A 239 -12.89 -5.70 5.83
CA ASP A 239 -14.02 -5.17 6.59
C ASP A 239 -13.93 -3.65 6.70
N THR A 240 -14.73 -2.97 5.90
CA THR A 240 -14.74 -1.51 5.83
C THR A 240 -15.37 -0.82 7.03
N LYS A 241 -15.97 -1.58 7.97
CA LYS A 241 -16.38 -1.04 9.28
C LYS A 241 -15.19 -0.77 10.20
N ILE A 242 -14.09 -1.50 10.02
CA ILE A 242 -12.86 -1.37 10.82
C ILE A 242 -11.83 -0.54 10.07
N ILE A 243 -11.64 -0.81 8.77
CA ILE A 243 -10.64 -0.14 7.94
C ILE A 243 -11.34 0.64 6.82
N SER A 244 -11.29 1.97 6.88
CA SER A 244 -11.83 2.82 5.82
C SER A 244 -10.75 3.24 4.83
N PHE A 245 -11.12 3.38 3.55
CA PHE A 245 -10.24 3.87 2.49
C PHE A 245 -10.75 5.21 1.98
N ASN A 246 -9.86 6.19 1.90
CA ASN A 246 -10.23 7.55 1.54
C ASN A 246 -9.39 8.02 0.33
N LEU A 247 -10.08 8.68 -0.62
CA LEU A 247 -9.45 9.31 -1.77
C LEU A 247 -9.88 10.77 -1.85
N ILE A 248 -8.91 11.69 -1.82
CA ILE A 248 -9.17 13.11 -2.07
C ILE A 248 -8.88 13.42 -3.53
N ARG A 249 -9.87 14.03 -4.19
CA ARG A 249 -9.78 14.41 -5.60
C ARG A 249 -9.87 15.92 -5.73
N GLN A 250 -8.98 16.51 -6.50
CA GLN A 250 -9.06 17.91 -6.88
C GLN A 250 -9.70 18.02 -8.27
N ARG A 251 -10.65 18.95 -8.43
CA ARG A 251 -11.20 19.29 -9.74
C ARG A 251 -10.22 20.21 -10.47
N VAL A 252 -9.96 19.90 -11.73
CA VAL A 252 -9.27 20.80 -12.67
C VAL A 252 -10.37 21.44 -13.51
N TYR A 253 -10.41 22.77 -13.52
CA TYR A 253 -11.29 23.58 -14.36
C TYR A 253 -10.48 24.24 -15.47
#